data_AF-A0A350YXD9-F1
#
_entry.id   AF-A0A350YXD9-F1
#
_cell.length_a   1.000
_cell.length_b   1.000
_cell.length_c   1.000
_cell.angle_alpha   90.00
_cell.angle_beta   90.00
_cell.angle_gamma   90.00
#
_symmetry.space_group_name_H-M   'P 1'
#
loop_
_entity.id
_entity.type
_entity.pdbx_description
1 polymer ?
#
loop_
_entity_poly.entity_id
_entity_poly.type
_entity_poly.pdbx_seq_one_letter_code
_entity_poly.pdbx_strand_id
1 'polypeptide(L)'
;MNQTVQKFLEFNGKTLMFLGVNGEYLVALKPVCEAIGVDYIQQFKNTQMDPILNQLLCNHTMVAKDGKMRKMTCLPEKWVYGWLFSIQSSSPELIEYKKLCYEVLDNYFHGSMNRKELIQAKAKAENTINKVLNRLSPDDRASYESAVKQKKHAEYKLRITTREEVDEQRELFN
;
A
#
# COMPACT_ATOMS: atom_id res chain seq x y z
N MET A 1 -30.83 5.17 -7.89
CA MET A 1 -30.14 6.47 -7.99
C MET A 1 -28.67 6.17 -8.20
N ASN A 2 -28.14 6.45 -9.39
CA ASN A 2 -26.75 6.16 -9.74
C ASN A 2 -25.83 7.21 -9.12
N GLN A 3 -25.24 6.93 -7.96
CA GLN A 3 -24.13 7.72 -7.45
C GLN A 3 -22.88 7.37 -8.26
N THR A 4 -22.68 8.10 -9.36
CA THR A 4 -21.40 8.09 -10.09
C THR A 4 -20.44 8.96 -9.30
N VAL A 5 -19.67 8.36 -8.38
CA VAL A 5 -18.63 9.08 -7.64
C VAL A 5 -17.51 9.46 -8.62
N GLN A 6 -17.61 10.66 -9.19
CA GLN A 6 -16.65 11.23 -10.12
C GLN A 6 -15.72 12.19 -9.37
N LYS A 7 -14.52 11.69 -9.02
CA LYS A 7 -13.20 12.35 -9.11
C LYS A 7 -12.25 11.74 -8.07
N PHE A 8 -11.18 11.09 -8.52
CA PHE A 8 -10.04 10.79 -7.66
C PHE A 8 -8.72 11.07 -8.38
N LEU A 9 -7.78 11.67 -7.63
CA LEU A 9 -6.46 12.19 -8.01
C LEU A 9 -6.34 12.90 -9.37
N GLU A 10 -6.48 14.23 -9.34
CA GLU A 10 -6.05 15.10 -10.44
C GLU A 10 -4.61 15.57 -10.19
N PHE A 11 -3.72 15.36 -11.17
CA PHE A 11 -2.36 15.88 -11.14
C PHE A 11 -2.14 16.76 -12.37
N ASN A 12 -1.69 18.00 -12.15
CA ASN A 12 -1.52 19.00 -13.21
C ASN A 12 -2.75 19.14 -14.13
N GLY A 13 -3.96 19.04 -13.55
CA GLY A 13 -5.24 19.14 -14.27
C GLY A 13 -5.59 17.92 -15.13
N LYS A 14 -4.94 16.77 -14.91
CA LYS A 14 -5.25 15.49 -15.56
C LYS A 14 -5.72 14.49 -14.51
N THR A 15 -6.86 13.84 -14.77
CA THR A 15 -7.35 12.73 -13.93
C THR A 15 -6.44 11.53 -14.13
N LEU A 16 -5.76 11.11 -13.06
CA LEU A 16 -4.84 9.97 -13.09
C LEU A 16 -5.55 8.66 -12.76
N MET A 17 -6.52 8.69 -11.85
CA MET A 17 -7.13 7.51 -11.25
C MET A 17 -8.65 7.61 -11.24
N PHE A 18 -9.35 6.49 -11.35
CA PHE A 18 -10.80 6.45 -11.18
C PHE A 18 -11.26 5.07 -10.71
N LEU A 19 -12.44 5.02 -10.12
CA LEU A 19 -13.07 3.77 -9.71
C LEU A 19 -13.66 3.06 -10.94
N GLY A 20 -13.17 1.86 -11.23
CA GLY A 20 -13.70 1.00 -12.27
C GLY A 20 -15.05 0.38 -11.88
N VAL A 21 -15.75 -0.17 -12.87
CA VAL A 21 -17.10 -0.76 -12.72
C VAL A 21 -17.15 -1.90 -11.68
N ASN A 22 -16.01 -2.57 -11.43
CA ASN A 22 -15.90 -3.68 -10.50
C ASN A 22 -15.42 -3.27 -9.09
N GLY A 23 -15.33 -1.97 -8.80
CA GLY A 23 -14.80 -1.46 -7.53
C GLY A 23 -13.27 -1.44 -7.43
N GLU A 24 -12.56 -1.79 -8.50
CA GLU A 24 -11.10 -1.67 -8.58
C GLU A 24 -10.68 -0.28 -9.09
N TYR A 25 -9.68 0.33 -8.48
CA TYR A 25 -9.10 1.56 -9.01
C TYR A 25 -8.29 1.29 -10.27
N LEU A 26 -8.60 2.05 -11.32
CA LEU A 26 -7.91 2.02 -12.60
C LEU A 26 -7.12 3.31 -12.78
N VAL A 27 -5.89 3.18 -13.29
CA VAL A 27 -5.00 4.32 -13.57
C VAL A 27 -4.82 4.45 -15.06
N ALA A 28 -5.06 5.65 -15.58
CA ALA A 28 -4.87 5.96 -16.99
C ALA A 28 -3.38 6.18 -17.28
N LEU A 29 -2.82 5.37 -18.18
CA LEU A 29 -1.37 5.36 -18.42
C LEU A 29 -0.87 6.65 -19.09
N LYS A 30 -1.62 7.18 -20.05
CA LYS A 30 -1.22 8.37 -20.81
C LYS A 30 -1.05 9.60 -19.91
N PRO A 31 -2.02 9.96 -19.05
CA PRO A 31 -1.83 11.02 -18.06
C PRO A 31 -0.59 10.84 -17.17
N VAL A 32 -0.30 9.62 -16.73
CA VAL A 32 0.88 9.32 -15.91
C VAL A 32 2.16 9.54 -16.70
N CYS A 33 2.25 9.04 -17.94
CA CYS A 33 3.41 9.25 -18.81
C CYS A 33 3.68 10.75 -19.04
N GLU A 34 2.63 11.53 -19.27
CA GLU A 34 2.76 12.98 -19.46
C GLU A 34 3.16 13.71 -18.18
N ALA A 35 2.79 13.19 -17.00
CA ALA A 35 3.17 13.76 -15.70
C ALA A 35 4.65 13.56 -15.37
N ILE A 36 5.22 12.40 -15.73
CA ILE A 36 6.63 12.04 -15.48
C ILE A 36 7.54 12.30 -16.69
N GLY A 37 7.00 12.90 -17.75
CA GLY A 37 7.77 13.31 -18.93
C GLY A 37 8.32 12.15 -19.78
N VAL A 38 7.61 11.03 -19.89
CA VAL A 38 8.00 9.88 -20.74
C VAL A 38 7.07 9.68 -21.92
N ASP A 39 7.59 9.06 -22.99
CA ASP A 39 6.82 8.79 -24.20
C ASP A 39 5.76 7.70 -23.97
N TYR A 40 4.48 8.08 -24.02
CA TYR A 40 3.36 7.17 -23.84
C TYR A 40 3.31 6.05 -24.87
N ILE A 41 3.63 6.33 -26.14
CA ILE A 41 3.51 5.33 -27.22
C ILE A 41 4.50 4.20 -26.97
N GLN A 42 5.73 4.52 -26.55
CA GLN A 42 6.75 3.57 -26.18
C GLN A 42 6.33 2.77 -24.94
N GLN A 43 5.82 3.44 -23.89
CA GLN A 43 5.39 2.71 -22.69
C GLN A 43 4.21 1.78 -22.96
N PHE A 44 3.27 2.19 -23.80
CA PHE A 44 2.15 1.34 -24.20
C PHE A 44 2.64 0.08 -24.93
N LYS A 45 3.55 0.22 -25.92
CA LYS A 45 4.16 -0.93 -26.62
C LYS A 45 4.90 -1.86 -25.67
N ASN A 46 5.70 -1.30 -24.76
CA ASN A 46 6.42 -2.10 -23.76
C ASN A 46 5.45 -2.88 -22.86
N THR A 47 4.35 -2.24 -22.45
CA THR A 47 3.32 -2.87 -21.61
C THR A 47 2.60 -4.00 -22.35
N GLN A 48 2.39 -3.87 -23.66
CA GLN A 48 1.83 -4.95 -24.48
C GLN A 48 2.79 -6.14 -24.67
N MET A 49 4.11 -5.90 -24.60
CA MET A 49 5.12 -6.96 -24.67
C MET A 49 5.35 -7.65 -23.32
N ASP A 50 4.91 -7.03 -22.22
CA ASP A 50 5.06 -7.58 -20.88
C ASP A 50 4.07 -8.75 -20.66
N PRO A 51 4.55 -9.95 -20.26
CA PRO A 51 3.71 -11.14 -20.12
C PRO A 51 2.69 -11.04 -18.98
N ILE A 52 2.91 -10.15 -18.00
CA ILE A 52 2.02 -9.95 -16.85
C ILE A 52 1.07 -8.79 -17.11
N LEU A 53 1.58 -7.66 -17.61
CA LEU A 53 0.79 -6.43 -17.76
C LEU A 53 -0.11 -6.43 -18.99
N ASN A 54 0.26 -7.13 -20.07
CA ASN A 54 -0.53 -7.12 -21.31
C ASN A 54 -1.97 -7.63 -21.09
N GLN A 55 -2.13 -8.71 -20.32
CA GLN A 55 -3.44 -9.27 -19.99
C GLN A 55 -4.28 -8.39 -19.04
N LEU A 56 -3.65 -7.39 -18.41
CA LEU A 56 -4.29 -6.46 -17.47
C LEU A 56 -4.68 -5.13 -18.12
N LEU A 57 -4.25 -4.88 -19.36
CA LEU A 57 -4.61 -3.67 -20.09
C LEU A 57 -6.11 -3.66 -20.36
N CYS A 58 -6.77 -2.60 -19.91
CA CYS A 58 -8.18 -2.36 -20.18
C CYS A 58 -8.37 -0.99 -20.82
N ASN A 59 -9.42 -0.86 -21.63
CA ASN A 59 -9.80 0.43 -22.21
C ASN A 59 -11.04 0.95 -21.52
N HIS A 60 -10.95 2.15 -20.94
CA HIS A 60 -12.10 2.82 -20.34
C HIS A 60 -12.41 4.10 -21.10
N THR A 61 -13.70 4.36 -21.33
CA THR A 61 -14.10 5.66 -21.86
C THR A 61 -14.10 6.68 -20.75
N MET A 62 -13.35 7.77 -20.92
CA MET A 62 -13.28 8.88 -19.97
C MET A 62 -13.68 10.18 -20.65
N VAL A 63 -14.36 11.05 -19.89
CA VAL A 63 -14.61 12.43 -20.29
C VAL A 63 -13.33 13.22 -20.06
N ALA A 64 -12.74 13.73 -21.12
CA ALA A 64 -11.60 14.64 -21.00
C ALA A 64 -12.06 16.05 -20.61
N LYS A 65 -11.11 16.92 -20.25
CA LYS A 65 -11.37 18.31 -19.83
C LYS A 65 -12.17 19.14 -20.85
N ASP A 66 -12.12 18.79 -22.13
CA ASP A 66 -12.88 19.41 -23.22
C ASP A 66 -14.30 18.85 -23.39
N GLY A 67 -14.77 18.02 -22.44
CA GLY A 67 -16.08 17.35 -22.50
C GLY A 67 -16.15 16.19 -23.48
N LYS A 68 -15.06 15.89 -24.21
CA LYS A 68 -15.05 14.80 -25.20
C LYS A 68 -14.76 13.46 -24.55
N MET A 69 -15.52 12.46 -24.95
CA MET A 69 -15.30 11.06 -24.60
C MET A 69 -14.08 10.53 -25.35
N ARG A 70 -13.08 10.01 -24.63
CA ARG A 70 -11.90 9.36 -25.21
C ARG A 70 -11.70 8.00 -24.55
N LYS A 71 -11.36 6.98 -25.35
CA LYS A 71 -10.89 5.70 -24.83
C LYS A 71 -9.46 5.88 -24.31
N MET A 72 -9.26 5.56 -23.04
CA MET A 72 -7.96 5.59 -22.36
C MET A 72 -7.56 4.17 -22.00
N THR A 73 -6.31 3.83 -22.28
CA THR A 73 -5.69 2.60 -21.80
C THR A 73 -5.37 2.75 -20.32
N CYS A 74 -5.77 1.77 -19.53
CA CYS A 74 -5.62 1.75 -18.08
C CYS A 74 -5.01 0.43 -17.59
N LEU A 75 -4.40 0.48 -16.41
CA LEU A 75 -4.03 -0.67 -15.60
C LEU A 75 -4.69 -0.57 -14.22
N PRO A 76 -4.99 -1.69 -13.54
CA PRO A 76 -5.42 -1.64 -12.15
C PRO A 76 -4.29 -1.11 -11.26
N GLU A 77 -4.65 -0.28 -10.28
CA GLU A 77 -3.72 0.48 -9.43
C GLU A 77 -2.60 -0.40 -8.85
N LYS A 78 -2.95 -1.59 -8.34
CA LYS A 78 -2.00 -2.56 -7.80
C LYS A 78 -0.79 -2.83 -8.71
N TRP A 79 -1.00 -2.84 -10.02
CA TRP A 79 0.02 -3.18 -11.02
C TRP A 79 0.77 -1.96 -11.55
N VAL A 80 0.24 -0.76 -11.33
CA VAL A 80 0.84 0.50 -11.78
C VAL A 80 2.18 0.74 -11.11
N TYR A 81 2.34 0.34 -9.85
CA TYR A 81 3.63 0.48 -9.14
C TYR A 81 4.74 -0.33 -9.82
N GLY A 82 4.46 -1.60 -10.14
CA GLY A 82 5.41 -2.44 -10.87
C GLY A 82 5.69 -1.92 -12.29
N TRP A 83 4.65 -1.41 -12.97
CA TRP A 83 4.79 -0.78 -14.28
C TRP A 83 5.68 0.48 -14.22
N LEU A 84 5.45 1.40 -13.27
CA LEU A 84 6.31 2.58 -13.08
C LEU A 84 7.76 2.18 -12.82
N PHE A 85 7.98 1.14 -12.03
CA PHE A 85 9.31 0.63 -11.73
C PHE A 85 10.02 0.07 -12.98
N SER A 86 9.27 -0.53 -13.93
CA SER A 86 9.84 -1.11 -15.14
C SER A 86 10.22 -0.08 -16.22
N ILE A 87 9.67 1.14 -16.18
CA ILE A 87 9.97 2.20 -17.15
C ILE A 87 11.46 2.56 -17.10
N GLN A 88 12.16 2.40 -18.23
CA GLN A 88 13.56 2.82 -18.37
C GLN A 88 13.61 4.28 -18.82
N SER A 89 13.83 5.19 -17.87
CA SER A 89 13.92 6.63 -18.09
C SER A 89 14.85 7.26 -17.04
N SER A 90 15.49 8.36 -17.42
CA SER A 90 16.33 9.19 -16.55
C SER A 90 15.55 10.35 -15.92
N SER A 91 14.21 10.32 -15.93
CA SER A 91 13.38 11.31 -15.21
C SER A 91 13.75 11.30 -13.72
N PRO A 92 14.02 12.48 -13.11
CA PRO A 92 14.32 12.58 -11.68
C PRO A 92 13.25 11.94 -10.79
N GLU A 93 11.98 12.14 -11.13
CA GLU A 93 10.82 11.62 -10.41
C GLU A 93 10.81 10.08 -10.42
N LEU A 94 11.11 9.48 -11.57
CA LEU A 94 11.21 8.02 -11.69
C LEU A 94 12.44 7.47 -10.96
N ILE A 95 13.55 8.20 -10.94
CA ILE A 95 14.75 7.78 -10.19
C ILE A 95 14.47 7.78 -8.68
N GLU A 96 13.84 8.83 -8.16
CA GLU A 96 13.45 8.92 -6.76
C GLU A 96 12.44 7.83 -6.38
N TYR A 97 11.42 7.64 -7.21
CA TYR A 97 10.46 6.55 -7.07
C TYR A 97 11.13 5.17 -7.02
N LYS A 98 12.07 4.89 -7.91
CA LYS A 98 12.80 3.62 -7.93
C LYS A 98 13.66 3.42 -6.68
N LYS A 99 14.32 4.47 -6.18
CA LYS A 99 15.09 4.41 -4.92
C LYS A 99 14.19 4.01 -3.76
N LEU A 100 13.03 4.67 -3.62
CA LEU A 100 12.03 4.30 -2.61
C LEU A 100 11.56 2.86 -2.77
N CYS A 101 11.34 2.40 -4.01
CA CYS A 101 10.99 1.00 -4.26
C CYS A 101 12.10 0.04 -3.82
N TYR A 102 13.37 0.35 -4.10
CA TYR A 102 14.50 -0.46 -3.64
C TYR A 102 14.57 -0.51 -2.11
N GLU A 103 14.38 0.61 -1.42
CA GLU A 103 14.32 0.63 0.05
C GLU A 103 13.15 -0.19 0.60
N VAL A 104 11.96 -0.10 -0.01
CA VAL A 104 10.79 -0.90 0.39
C VAL A 104 11.04 -2.39 0.17
N LEU A 105 11.61 -2.76 -0.98
CA LEU A 105 11.97 -4.15 -1.27
C LEU A 105 13.04 -4.66 -0.30
N ASP A 106 14.08 -3.86 -0.06
CA ASP A 106 15.14 -4.18 0.90
C ASP A 106 14.55 -4.38 2.30
N ASN A 107 13.73 -3.45 2.78
CA ASN A 107 13.06 -3.57 4.07
C ASN A 107 12.09 -4.76 4.12
N TYR A 108 11.43 -5.12 3.03
CA TYR A 108 10.54 -6.29 3.01
C TYR A 108 11.33 -7.59 3.13
N PHE A 109 12.42 -7.73 2.37
CA PHE A 109 13.24 -8.94 2.35
C PHE A 109 14.19 -9.03 3.56
N HIS A 110 14.84 -7.93 3.95
CA HIS A 110 15.75 -7.85 5.09
C HIS A 110 15.05 -7.52 6.41
N GLY A 111 13.85 -6.94 6.41
CA GLY A 111 13.00 -6.87 7.61
C GLY A 111 12.57 -8.27 8.10
N SER A 112 12.60 -9.28 7.21
CA SER A 112 12.47 -10.68 7.61
C SER A 112 13.71 -11.20 8.37
N MET A 113 14.89 -10.59 8.17
CA MET A 113 16.11 -10.79 8.97
C MET A 113 15.93 -10.19 10.38
N ASN A 114 15.37 -8.98 10.48
CA ASN A 114 15.02 -8.32 11.75
C ASN A 114 13.98 -9.14 12.54
N ARG A 115 13.11 -9.90 11.88
CA ARG A 115 12.18 -10.80 12.59
C ARG A 115 12.92 -11.84 13.43
N LYS A 116 14.02 -12.42 12.92
CA LYS A 116 14.82 -13.38 13.69
C LYS A 116 15.48 -12.71 14.88
N GLU A 117 16.05 -11.53 14.70
CA GLU A 117 16.66 -10.75 15.79
C GLU A 117 15.62 -10.32 16.83
N LEU A 118 14.43 -9.89 16.41
CA LEU A 118 13.31 -9.57 17.28
C LEU A 118 12.79 -10.80 18.04
N ILE A 119 12.74 -11.97 17.40
CA ILE A 119 12.40 -13.23 18.07
C ILE A 119 13.47 -13.59 19.11
N GLN A 120 14.75 -13.42 18.79
CA GLN A 120 15.84 -13.67 19.74
C GLN A 120 15.84 -12.67 20.90
N ALA A 121 15.64 -11.39 20.61
CA ALA A 121 15.52 -10.34 21.61
C ALA A 121 14.32 -10.60 22.53
N LYS A 122 13.18 -10.99 21.97
CA LYS A 122 11.99 -11.41 22.72
C LYS A 122 12.30 -12.62 23.61
N ALA A 123 12.92 -13.66 23.09
CA ALA A 123 13.27 -14.85 23.87
C ALA A 123 14.27 -14.54 25.01
N LYS A 124 15.23 -13.63 24.78
CA LYS A 124 16.15 -13.14 25.82
C LYS A 124 15.41 -12.33 26.90
N ALA A 125 14.47 -11.48 26.49
CA ALA A 125 13.64 -10.72 27.42
C ALA A 125 12.75 -11.65 28.26
N GLU A 126 12.10 -12.64 27.66
CA GLU A 126 11.28 -13.64 28.35
C GLU A 126 12.10 -14.46 29.36
N ASN A 127 13.30 -14.89 28.98
CA ASN A 127 14.20 -15.57 29.91
C ASN A 127 14.62 -14.69 31.10
N THR A 128 14.88 -13.40 30.85
CA THR A 128 15.21 -12.45 31.92
C THR A 128 14.03 -12.24 32.86
N ILE A 129 12.82 -12.06 32.30
CA ILE A 129 11.58 -11.95 33.07
C ILE A 129 11.38 -13.18 33.95
N ASN A 130 11.53 -14.39 33.39
CA ASN A 130 11.40 -15.63 34.16
C ASN A 130 12.42 -15.75 35.30
N LYS A 131 13.67 -15.32 35.07
CA LYS A 131 14.70 -15.27 36.13
C LYS A 131 14.34 -14.32 37.26
N VAL A 132 13.76 -13.16 36.93
CA VAL A 132 13.29 -12.19 37.94
C VAL A 132 12.08 -12.74 38.69
N LEU A 133 11.09 -13.32 37.98
CA LEU A 133 9.89 -13.91 38.58
C LEU A 133 10.22 -15.04 39.56
N ASN A 134 11.23 -15.85 39.26
CA ASN A 134 11.67 -16.92 40.16
C ASN A 134 12.33 -16.42 41.45
N ARG A 135 12.71 -15.13 41.52
CA ARG A 135 13.29 -14.50 42.71
C ARG A 135 12.27 -13.71 43.53
N LEU A 136 11.07 -13.50 42.99
CA LEU A 136 10.00 -12.78 43.66
C LEU A 136 9.26 -13.68 44.65
N SER A 137 8.62 -13.06 45.64
CA SER A 137 7.68 -13.78 46.51
C SER A 137 6.50 -14.32 45.69
N PRO A 138 5.82 -15.39 46.16
CA PRO A 138 4.64 -15.92 45.49
C PRO A 138 3.55 -14.86 45.25
N ASP A 139 3.35 -13.96 46.21
CA ASP A 139 2.34 -12.91 46.14
C ASP A 139 2.70 -11.84 45.11
N ASP A 140 3.97 -11.39 45.09
CA ASP A 140 4.45 -10.41 44.10
C ASP A 140 4.40 -10.98 42.68
N ARG A 141 4.70 -12.28 42.53
CA ARG A 141 4.60 -12.97 41.24
C ARG A 141 3.15 -13.05 40.76
N ALA A 142 2.21 -13.43 41.63
CA ALA A 142 0.79 -13.47 41.30
C ALA A 142 0.25 -12.09 40.90
N SER A 143 0.70 -11.04 41.61
CA SER A 143 0.38 -9.65 41.29
C SER A 143 0.91 -9.23 39.91
N TYR A 144 2.17 -9.56 39.58
CA TYR A 144 2.75 -9.32 38.27
C TYR A 144 1.98 -10.03 37.15
N GLU A 145 1.67 -11.32 37.31
CA GLU A 145 0.95 -12.10 36.31
C GLU A 145 -0.46 -11.53 36.04
N SER A 146 -1.16 -11.10 37.10
CA SER A 146 -2.44 -10.41 37.00
C SER A 146 -2.34 -9.10 36.21
N ALA A 147 -1.35 -8.26 36.53
CA ALA A 147 -1.13 -6.98 35.84
C ALA A 147 -0.79 -7.18 34.35
N VAL A 148 0.05 -8.15 34.00
CA VAL A 148 0.37 -8.48 32.60
C VAL A 148 -0.87 -8.96 31.84
N LYS A 149 -1.71 -9.78 32.47
CA LYS A 149 -2.97 -10.25 31.86
C LYS A 149 -3.91 -9.08 31.58
N GLN A 150 -4.07 -8.16 32.53
CA GLN A 150 -4.90 -6.95 32.36
C GLN A 150 -4.35 -6.07 31.23
N LYS A 151 -3.04 -5.83 31.19
CA LYS A 151 -2.38 -5.06 30.13
C LYS A 151 -2.64 -5.67 28.76
N LYS A 152 -2.42 -6.98 28.58
CA LYS A 152 -2.66 -7.67 27.29
C LYS A 152 -4.11 -7.55 26.83
N HIS A 153 -5.06 -7.66 27.77
CA HIS A 153 -6.48 -7.49 27.47
C HIS A 153 -6.81 -6.07 27.01
N ALA A 154 -6.23 -5.06 27.66
CA ALA A 154 -6.39 -3.66 27.26
C ALA A 154 -5.79 -3.39 25.87
N GLU A 155 -4.58 -3.90 25.59
CA GLU A 155 -3.92 -3.77 24.28
C GLU A 155 -4.73 -4.44 23.16
N TYR A 156 -5.30 -5.62 23.43
CA TYR A 156 -6.17 -6.32 22.47
C TYR A 156 -7.43 -5.51 22.15
N LYS A 157 -8.11 -4.99 23.18
CA LYS A 157 -9.28 -4.13 23.01
C LYS A 157 -8.95 -2.87 22.20
N LEU A 158 -7.85 -2.20 22.54
CA LEU A 158 -7.40 -1.01 21.83
C LEU A 158 -7.19 -1.31 20.34
N ARG A 159 -6.54 -2.43 20.00
CA ARG A 159 -6.30 -2.81 18.60
C ARG A 159 -7.59 -3.10 17.83
N ILE A 160 -8.61 -3.63 18.48
CA ILE A 160 -9.92 -3.85 17.86
C ILE A 160 -10.60 -2.51 17.63
N THR A 161 -10.70 -1.67 18.66
CA THR A 161 -11.34 -0.36 18.55
C THR A 161 -10.67 0.52 17.52
N THR A 162 -9.33 0.59 17.47
CA THR A 162 -8.61 1.36 16.44
C THR A 162 -8.86 0.82 15.02
N ARG A 163 -9.09 -0.50 14.87
CA ARG A 163 -9.43 -1.08 13.57
C ARG A 163 -10.87 -0.76 13.18
N GLU A 164 -11.81 -0.87 14.12
CA GLU A 164 -13.21 -0.49 13.95
C GLU A 164 -13.33 1.00 13.63
N GLU A 165 -12.58 1.88 14.29
CA GLU A 165 -12.54 3.32 14.00
C GLU A 165 -12.00 3.60 12.58
N VAL A 166 -10.95 2.90 12.15
CA VAL A 166 -10.42 3.03 10.78
C VAL A 166 -11.43 2.53 9.75
N ASP A 167 -12.13 1.43 10.05
CA ASP A 167 -13.15 0.87 9.17
C ASP A 167 -14.42 1.75 9.13
N GLU A 168 -14.86 2.32 10.26
CA GLU A 168 -15.95 3.32 10.34
C GLU A 168 -15.60 4.62 9.60
N GLN A 169 -14.37 5.12 9.74
CA GLN A 169 -13.92 6.27 8.95
C GLN A 169 -13.91 5.94 7.46
N ARG A 170 -13.51 4.73 7.07
CA ARG A 170 -13.61 4.29 5.67
C ARG A 170 -15.06 4.22 5.18
N GLU A 171 -16.00 3.78 6.01
CA GLU A 171 -17.43 3.75 5.68
C GLU A 171 -18.05 5.15 5.58
N LEU A 172 -17.58 6.12 6.38
CA LEU A 172 -18.01 7.53 6.30
C LEU A 172 -17.57 8.25 5.01
N PHE A 173 -16.56 7.72 4.32
CA PHE A 173 -16.06 8.23 3.04
C PHE A 173 -16.48 7.37 1.83
N ASN A 174 -17.29 6.32 2.04
CA ASN A 174 -17.97 5.54 0.99
C ASN A 174 -19.40 6.05 0.76
#